data_AF-A0A923TJF5-F1
#
_entry.id   AF-A0A923TJF5-F1
#
_cell.length_a   1.000
_cell.length_b   1.000
_cell.length_c   1.000
_cell.angle_alpha   90.00
_cell.angle_beta   90.00
_cell.angle_gamma   90.00
#
_symmetry.space_group_name_H-M   'P 1'
#
loop_
_entity.id
_entity.type
_entity.pdbx_description
1 polymer ?
#
loop_
_entity_poly.entity_id
_entity_poly.type
_entity_poly.pdbx_seq_one_letter_code
_entity_poly.pdbx_strand_id
1 'polypeptide(L)'
;RRLGDRVSIYGVIEDGANFLPTRAPELNLTQRLRYLSASPEILRANAAGKLVLGADGIEWFNFYCTDQTRLPGLISDYTALRDIPRLDLLRGQPKHYMFSTAGDGLNQPPFDLPPTLPLVLPPGAIHPFRLPMCAEPTDCNHELVLQLVLAADDAPAALPVSFNASWPRLAHTPSDRLLFPCGPLTHLTPAHHGRDYRFPVSLVRDGWNEVVVENGGNRPITLASIELAVRLLPTTSV
;
A
#
# COMPACT_ATOMS: atom_id res chain seq x y z
N ARG A 1 -19.40 22.94 0.75
CA ARG A 1 -18.17 22.57 1.53
C ARG A 1 -18.10 23.45 2.79
N ARG A 2 -17.57 22.99 3.93
CA ARG A 2 -17.57 23.77 5.20
C ARG A 2 -16.76 25.08 5.14
N LEU A 3 -15.77 25.16 4.24
CA LEU A 3 -14.87 26.31 4.09
C LEU A 3 -15.30 27.29 2.98
N GLY A 4 -16.47 27.06 2.36
CA GLY A 4 -16.94 27.81 1.20
C GLY A 4 -16.30 27.38 -0.12
N ASP A 5 -16.75 27.96 -1.23
CA ASP A 5 -16.40 27.53 -2.59
C ASP A 5 -15.16 28.23 -3.15
N ARG A 6 -14.54 29.12 -2.37
CA ARG A 6 -13.28 29.82 -2.71
C ARG A 6 -12.04 29.15 -2.13
N VAL A 7 -12.19 28.02 -1.45
CA VAL A 7 -11.10 27.28 -0.81
C VAL A 7 -10.90 25.96 -1.53
N SER A 8 -9.65 25.71 -1.94
CA SER A 8 -9.21 24.43 -2.50
C SER A 8 -8.46 23.63 -1.44
N ILE A 9 -8.74 22.33 -1.37
CA ILE A 9 -8.07 21.38 -0.47
C ILE A 9 -7.19 20.46 -1.30
N TYR A 10 -5.87 20.55 -1.11
CA TYR A 10 -4.92 19.70 -1.82
C TYR A 10 -4.52 18.49 -0.97
N GLY A 11 -4.45 17.33 -1.61
CA GLY A 11 -3.83 16.15 -1.02
C GLY A 11 -2.32 16.17 -1.24
N VAL A 12 -1.54 16.30 -0.17
CA VAL A 12 -0.06 16.32 -0.26
C VAL A 12 0.48 14.90 -0.43
N ILE A 13 1.33 14.66 -1.42
CA ILE A 13 2.14 13.43 -1.53
C ILE A 13 3.57 13.78 -1.15
N GLU A 14 4.02 13.21 -0.02
CA GLU A 14 5.41 13.26 0.45
C GLU A 14 6.17 12.04 -0.06
N ASP A 15 7.45 12.20 -0.45
CA ASP A 15 8.28 11.16 -1.11
C ASP A 15 8.69 9.95 -0.24
N GLY A 16 7.87 9.57 0.74
CA GLY A 16 8.01 8.39 1.58
C GLY A 16 6.70 7.61 1.68
N ALA A 17 6.73 6.31 1.34
CA ALA A 17 5.53 5.48 1.34
C ALA A 17 5.18 4.92 2.73
N ASN A 18 6.12 4.19 3.34
CA ASN A 18 6.09 3.71 4.71
C ASN A 18 7.52 3.30 5.14
N PHE A 19 7.67 2.92 6.41
CA PHE A 19 8.95 2.53 7.02
C PHE A 19 9.17 1.01 7.07
N LEU A 20 8.44 0.23 6.26
CA LEU A 20 8.70 -1.20 6.13
C LEU A 20 10.05 -1.41 5.40
N PRO A 21 11.05 -2.05 6.02
CA PRO A 21 12.32 -2.31 5.35
C PRO A 21 12.15 -3.27 4.16
N THR A 22 12.75 -2.92 3.02
CA THR A 22 12.71 -3.68 1.78
C THR A 22 14.12 -3.83 1.18
N ARG A 23 14.29 -4.81 0.29
CA ARG A 23 15.58 -5.23 -0.24
C ARG A 23 15.62 -5.19 -1.77
N ALA A 24 16.78 -4.82 -2.29
CA ALA A 24 17.21 -5.07 -3.66
C ALA A 24 18.30 -6.16 -3.64
N PRO A 25 17.96 -7.45 -3.87
CA PRO A 25 18.93 -8.53 -3.77
C PRO A 25 20.10 -8.39 -4.75
N GLU A 26 19.84 -7.94 -5.97
CA GLU A 26 20.84 -7.77 -7.03
C GLU A 26 21.92 -6.73 -6.68
N LEU A 27 21.56 -5.75 -5.84
CA LEU A 27 22.47 -4.70 -5.36
C LEU A 27 23.00 -4.96 -3.95
N ASN A 28 22.59 -6.08 -3.33
CA ASN A 28 22.80 -6.37 -1.91
C ASN A 28 22.46 -5.18 -0.98
N LEU A 29 21.35 -4.50 -1.27
CA LEU A 29 20.95 -3.26 -0.62
C LEU A 29 19.65 -3.47 0.17
N THR A 30 19.57 -2.88 1.36
CA THR A 30 18.33 -2.76 2.13
C THR A 30 18.01 -1.29 2.34
N GLN A 31 16.75 -0.91 2.14
CA GLN A 31 16.24 0.44 2.37
C GLN A 31 15.06 0.38 3.33
N ARG A 32 15.06 1.30 4.30
CA ARG A 32 14.00 1.40 5.30
C ARG A 32 12.79 2.18 4.80
N LEU A 33 13.05 3.17 3.94
CA LEU A 33 12.02 3.98 3.31
C LEU A 33 11.91 3.56 1.84
N ARG A 34 10.68 3.34 1.37
CA ARG A 34 10.40 3.27 -0.07
C ARG A 34 10.05 4.66 -0.56
N TYR A 35 10.84 5.15 -1.49
CA TYR A 35 10.62 6.45 -2.11
C TYR A 35 9.58 6.33 -3.20
N LEU A 36 8.42 6.93 -2.97
CA LEU A 36 7.26 6.68 -3.79
C LEU A 36 7.38 7.28 -5.19
N SER A 37 8.20 8.32 -5.41
CA SER A 37 8.40 8.84 -6.76
C SER A 37 9.09 7.83 -7.69
N ALA A 38 9.76 6.80 -7.16
CA ALA A 38 10.33 5.70 -7.94
C ALA A 38 9.33 4.55 -8.26
N SER A 39 8.05 4.71 -7.93
CA SER A 39 7.00 3.73 -8.25
C SER A 39 5.71 4.41 -8.74
N PRO A 40 5.38 4.33 -10.05
CA PRO A 40 4.15 4.92 -10.55
C PRO A 40 2.90 4.32 -9.90
N GLU A 41 2.92 3.04 -9.51
CA GLU A 41 1.79 2.37 -8.87
C GLU A 41 1.51 2.93 -7.48
N ILE A 42 2.55 3.21 -6.69
CA ILE A 42 2.39 3.84 -5.36
C ILE A 42 1.88 5.28 -5.51
N LEU A 43 2.43 6.05 -6.47
CA LEU A 43 1.98 7.42 -6.74
C LEU A 43 0.49 7.46 -7.14
N ARG A 44 0.08 6.60 -8.08
CA ARG A 44 -1.31 6.52 -8.55
C ARG A 44 -2.24 6.14 -7.42
N ALA A 45 -1.88 5.15 -6.59
CA ALA A 45 -2.68 4.73 -5.45
C ALA A 45 -2.90 5.86 -4.43
N ASN A 46 -1.81 6.54 -4.09
CA ASN A 46 -1.80 7.62 -3.11
C ASN A 46 -2.66 8.82 -3.58
N ALA A 47 -2.48 9.24 -4.83
CA ALA A 47 -3.30 10.28 -5.45
C ALA A 47 -4.77 9.87 -5.55
N ALA A 48 -5.05 8.67 -6.06
CA ALA A 48 -6.41 8.17 -6.21
C ALA A 48 -7.16 8.17 -4.87
N GLY A 49 -6.52 7.69 -3.79
CA GLY A 49 -7.10 7.69 -2.44
C GLY A 49 -7.43 9.09 -1.92
N LYS A 50 -6.63 10.11 -2.25
CA LYS A 50 -6.91 11.50 -1.86
C LYS A 50 -8.02 12.13 -2.69
N LEU A 51 -7.99 11.91 -4.01
CA LEU A 51 -8.98 12.46 -4.94
C LEU A 51 -10.39 11.92 -4.68
N VAL A 52 -10.54 10.63 -4.39
CA VAL A 52 -11.86 10.04 -4.04
C VAL A 52 -12.43 10.53 -2.72
N LEU A 53 -11.58 11.00 -1.81
CA LEU A 53 -12.01 11.64 -0.57
C LEU A 53 -12.36 13.14 -0.76
N GLY A 54 -12.21 13.65 -1.99
CA GLY A 54 -12.64 14.99 -2.38
C GLY A 54 -11.55 16.05 -2.37
N ALA A 55 -10.26 15.67 -2.43
CA ALA A 55 -9.19 16.62 -2.70
C ALA A 55 -9.40 17.28 -4.09
N ASP A 56 -9.19 18.58 -4.16
CA ASP A 56 -9.30 19.38 -5.38
C ASP A 56 -8.07 19.23 -6.29
N GLY A 57 -6.97 18.73 -5.75
CA GLY A 57 -5.73 18.51 -6.47
C GLY A 57 -4.70 17.76 -5.62
N ILE A 58 -3.54 17.52 -6.21
CA ILE A 58 -2.41 16.86 -5.57
C ILE A 58 -1.24 17.84 -5.52
N GLU A 59 -0.65 17.97 -4.34
CA GLU A 59 0.56 18.76 -4.10
C GLU A 59 1.74 17.82 -3.87
N TRP A 60 2.90 18.14 -4.44
CA TRP A 60 4.10 17.34 -4.32
C TRP A 60 5.03 17.90 -3.24
N PHE A 61 5.47 17.04 -2.33
CA PHE A 61 6.49 17.37 -1.35
C PHE A 61 7.67 16.40 -1.47
N ASN A 62 8.88 16.94 -1.60
CA ASN A 62 10.13 16.17 -1.73
C ASN A 62 10.23 15.19 -2.92
N PHE A 63 9.39 15.33 -3.96
CA PHE A 63 9.36 14.37 -5.10
C PHE A 63 10.73 14.03 -5.71
N TYR A 64 11.62 15.02 -5.85
CA TYR A 64 12.96 14.88 -6.43
C TYR A 64 14.02 14.37 -5.43
N CYS A 65 13.67 14.17 -4.15
CA CYS A 65 14.61 13.69 -3.13
C CYS A 65 15.04 12.24 -3.39
N THR A 66 14.22 11.44 -4.06
CA THR A 66 14.60 10.12 -4.59
C THR A 66 15.92 10.17 -5.36
N ASP A 67 16.09 11.13 -6.27
CA ASP A 67 17.29 11.24 -7.10
C ASP A 67 18.55 11.60 -6.27
N GLN A 68 18.34 12.27 -5.12
CA GLN A 68 19.42 12.69 -4.21
C GLN A 68 20.02 11.51 -3.43
N THR A 69 19.30 10.39 -3.33
CA THR A 69 19.80 9.17 -2.67
C THR A 69 21.01 8.57 -3.38
N ARG A 70 21.15 8.81 -4.70
CA ARG A 70 22.21 8.28 -5.57
C ARG A 70 22.30 6.75 -5.54
N LEU A 71 21.20 6.07 -5.26
CA LEU A 71 21.12 4.61 -5.29
C LEU A 71 20.89 4.13 -6.74
N PRO A 72 21.67 3.16 -7.25
CA PRO A 72 21.49 2.67 -8.61
C PRO A 72 20.07 2.18 -8.90
N GLY A 73 19.46 2.69 -9.97
CA GLY A 73 18.11 2.31 -10.39
C GLY A 73 16.97 2.93 -9.59
N LEU A 74 17.26 3.73 -8.56
CA LEU A 74 16.25 4.46 -7.79
C LEU A 74 16.17 5.90 -8.31
N ILE A 75 15.25 6.13 -9.23
CA ILE A 75 15.07 7.41 -9.94
C ILE A 75 13.59 7.77 -9.92
N SER A 76 13.29 9.06 -9.75
CA SER A 76 11.93 9.57 -9.78
C SER A 76 11.29 9.38 -11.17
N ASP A 77 10.06 8.89 -11.21
CA ASP A 77 9.25 8.82 -12.43
C ASP A 77 8.57 10.16 -12.70
N TYR A 78 9.29 11.06 -13.38
CA TYR A 78 8.78 12.38 -13.76
C TYR A 78 7.55 12.34 -14.67
N THR A 79 7.20 11.20 -15.27
CA THR A 79 5.96 11.09 -16.05
C THR A 79 4.71 11.20 -15.17
N ALA A 80 4.83 10.84 -13.89
CA ALA A 80 3.76 10.95 -12.92
C ALA A 80 3.27 12.39 -12.70
N LEU A 81 4.13 13.39 -12.89
CA LEU A 81 3.79 14.81 -12.67
C LEU A 81 2.67 15.32 -13.59
N ARG A 82 2.40 14.65 -14.71
CA ARG A 82 1.42 15.11 -15.71
C ARG A 82 -0.02 14.75 -15.37
N ASP A 83 -0.26 13.51 -14.96
CA ASP A 83 -1.61 12.92 -14.96
C ASP A 83 -2.14 12.63 -13.55
N ILE A 84 -1.27 12.69 -12.53
CA ILE A 84 -1.65 12.31 -11.16
C ILE A 84 -2.91 13.00 -10.60
N PRO A 85 -3.21 14.28 -10.90
CA PRO A 85 -4.36 14.95 -10.31
C PRO A 85 -5.70 14.51 -10.94
N ARG A 86 -5.68 13.71 -12.01
CA ARG A 86 -6.86 13.37 -12.82
C ARG A 86 -7.38 11.98 -12.48
N LEU A 87 -8.31 11.89 -11.52
CA LEU A 87 -8.84 10.63 -10.99
C LEU A 87 -9.31 9.66 -12.09
N ASP A 88 -10.00 10.15 -13.13
CA ASP A 88 -10.49 9.31 -14.22
C ASP A 88 -9.37 8.63 -15.02
N LEU A 89 -8.20 9.26 -15.11
CA LEU A 89 -7.02 8.67 -15.76
C LEU A 89 -6.28 7.70 -14.85
N LEU A 90 -6.53 7.73 -13.54
CA LEU A 90 -5.97 6.77 -12.59
C LEU A 90 -6.75 5.46 -12.61
N ARG A 91 -8.07 5.49 -12.79
CA ARG A 91 -8.90 4.27 -12.85
C ARG A 91 -8.44 3.34 -13.97
N GLY A 92 -8.43 2.03 -13.70
CA GLY A 92 -7.94 1.03 -14.66
C GLY A 92 -6.43 1.00 -14.82
N GLN A 93 -5.66 1.82 -14.09
CA GLN A 93 -4.21 1.69 -13.99
C GLN A 93 -3.80 0.79 -12.81
N PRO A 94 -2.65 0.10 -12.89
CA PRO A 94 -2.06 -0.58 -11.74
C PRO A 94 -1.77 0.39 -10.58
N LYS A 95 -2.05 -0.04 -9.35
CA LYS A 95 -1.94 0.76 -8.14
C LYS A 95 -1.44 -0.07 -6.96
N HIS A 96 -0.61 0.53 -6.11
CA HIS A 96 -0.09 -0.07 -4.89
C HIS A 96 -0.44 0.78 -3.67
N TYR A 97 -1.49 0.39 -2.95
CA TYR A 97 -1.92 1.02 -1.71
C TYR A 97 -1.19 0.44 -0.52
N MET A 98 -0.85 1.28 0.45
CA MET A 98 -0.06 0.88 1.60
C MET A 98 -0.57 1.57 2.85
N PHE A 99 -0.64 0.83 3.96
CA PHE A 99 -0.91 1.43 5.26
C PHE A 99 0.34 2.15 5.81
N SER A 100 0.11 3.22 6.57
CA SER A 100 1.19 3.89 7.28
C SER A 100 1.75 2.97 8.37
N THR A 101 3.06 2.99 8.50
CA THR A 101 3.77 2.34 9.59
C THR A 101 4.42 3.40 10.47
N ALA A 102 4.61 3.09 11.76
CA ALA A 102 5.34 3.94 12.68
C ALA A 102 6.75 4.19 12.14
N GLY A 103 7.08 5.46 11.90
CA GLY A 103 8.46 5.89 11.63
C GLY A 103 9.24 6.11 12.91
N ASP A 104 10.56 6.10 12.81
CA ASP A 104 11.47 6.51 13.87
C ASP A 104 11.85 7.98 13.72
N GLY A 105 11.50 8.80 14.72
CA GLY A 105 12.15 10.09 14.96
C GLY A 105 11.61 11.32 14.20
N LEU A 106 10.68 11.15 13.24
CA LEU A 106 10.06 12.29 12.53
C LEU A 106 8.56 12.48 12.79
N ASN A 107 7.98 11.72 13.72
CA ASN A 107 6.60 11.95 14.12
C ASN A 107 6.49 13.29 14.86
N GLN A 108 5.54 14.12 14.44
CA GLN A 108 5.17 15.40 15.05
C GLN A 108 3.80 15.32 15.74
N PRO A 109 3.65 14.59 16.87
CA PRO A 109 2.44 14.70 17.68
C PRO A 109 2.18 16.16 18.10
N PRO A 110 0.92 16.66 18.05
CA PRO A 110 -0.32 15.93 17.74
C PRO A 110 -0.75 16.04 16.27
N PHE A 111 0.10 16.54 15.37
CA PHE A 111 -0.25 16.83 13.98
C PHE A 111 -0.26 15.58 13.10
N ASP A 112 0.59 14.60 13.42
CA ASP A 112 0.60 13.31 12.74
C ASP A 112 -0.45 12.36 13.29
N LEU A 113 -1.06 11.60 12.39
CA LEU A 113 -1.96 10.51 12.76
C LEU A 113 -1.15 9.38 13.44
N PRO A 114 -1.67 8.77 14.51
CA PRO A 114 -1.06 7.59 15.09
C PRO A 114 -0.87 6.51 14.02
N PRO A 115 0.31 5.89 13.93
CA PRO A 115 0.55 4.82 12.98
C PRO A 115 -0.36 3.63 13.29
N THR A 116 -0.91 3.01 12.25
CA THR A 116 -1.77 1.82 12.39
C THR A 116 -0.97 0.52 12.48
N LEU A 117 0.29 0.55 12.06
CA LEU A 117 1.19 -0.61 11.99
C LEU A 117 2.61 -0.21 12.44
N PRO A 118 3.47 -1.14 12.90
CA PRO A 118 3.17 -2.54 13.16
C PRO A 118 2.15 -2.72 14.29
N LEU A 119 1.40 -3.83 14.26
CA LEU A 119 0.40 -4.17 15.27
C LEU A 119 0.61 -5.60 15.76
N VAL A 120 0.64 -5.80 17.07
CA VAL A 120 0.57 -7.15 17.68
C VAL A 120 -0.90 -7.53 17.84
N LEU A 121 -1.33 -8.60 17.15
CA LEU A 121 -2.70 -9.11 17.16
C LEU A 121 -2.77 -10.37 18.06
N PRO A 122 -3.47 -10.32 19.20
CA PRO A 122 -3.63 -11.48 20.09
C PRO A 122 -4.41 -12.64 19.44
N PRO A 123 -4.30 -13.87 19.97
CA PRO A 123 -5.14 -15.01 19.55
C PRO A 123 -6.64 -14.67 19.61
N GLY A 124 -7.39 -15.02 18.57
CA GLY A 124 -8.83 -14.78 18.45
C GLY A 124 -9.22 -13.32 18.22
N ALA A 125 -8.26 -12.40 18.14
CA ALA A 125 -8.56 -10.99 17.89
C ALA A 125 -8.91 -10.75 16.42
N ILE A 126 -9.87 -9.86 16.21
CA ILE A 126 -10.33 -9.37 14.91
C ILE A 126 -10.02 -7.88 14.86
N HIS A 127 -9.31 -7.42 13.83
CA HIS A 127 -8.94 -6.01 13.69
C HIS A 127 -9.26 -5.47 12.30
N PRO A 128 -10.08 -4.41 12.20
CA PRO A 128 -10.33 -3.71 10.95
C PRO A 128 -9.27 -2.64 10.67
N PHE A 129 -8.84 -2.54 9.43
CA PHE A 129 -7.95 -1.50 8.90
C PHE A 129 -8.63 -0.82 7.72
N ARG A 130 -8.57 0.51 7.66
CA ARG A 130 -9.24 1.29 6.59
C ARG A 130 -8.27 2.20 5.87
N LEU A 131 -8.33 2.18 4.54
CA LEU A 131 -7.61 3.12 3.69
C LEU A 131 -8.48 3.56 2.51
N PRO A 132 -8.25 4.74 1.95
CA PRO A 132 -9.02 5.20 0.80
C PRO A 132 -8.51 4.58 -0.50
N MET A 133 -9.43 4.10 -1.34
CA MET A 133 -9.15 3.57 -2.68
C MET A 133 -10.16 4.13 -3.67
N CYS A 134 -9.84 4.05 -4.97
CA CYS A 134 -10.81 4.30 -6.02
C CYS A 134 -11.39 2.99 -6.54
N ALA A 135 -12.69 2.96 -6.80
CA ALA A 135 -13.32 1.88 -7.54
C ALA A 135 -12.63 1.68 -8.90
N GLU A 136 -12.50 0.43 -9.32
CA GLU A 136 -11.83 0.10 -10.57
C GLU A 136 -12.83 -0.40 -11.61
N PRO A 137 -12.60 -0.14 -12.90
CA PRO A 137 -13.35 -0.79 -13.96
C PRO A 137 -13.17 -2.31 -13.87
N THR A 138 -14.26 -3.05 -14.03
CA THR A 138 -14.26 -4.52 -13.91
C THR A 138 -13.91 -5.24 -15.22
N ASP A 139 -13.80 -4.50 -16.32
CA ASP A 139 -13.48 -4.98 -17.66
C ASP A 139 -11.98 -4.89 -18.02
N CYS A 140 -11.15 -4.33 -17.14
CA CYS A 140 -9.70 -4.16 -17.36
C CYS A 140 -8.85 -5.38 -16.95
N ASN A 141 -9.43 -6.57 -16.79
CA ASN A 141 -8.71 -7.80 -16.40
C ASN A 141 -7.83 -7.61 -15.13
N HIS A 142 -8.32 -6.83 -14.17
CA HIS A 142 -7.62 -6.54 -12.92
C HIS A 142 -8.07 -7.46 -11.77
N GLU A 143 -7.13 -7.77 -10.87
CA GLU A 143 -7.39 -8.37 -9.56
C GLU A 143 -7.02 -7.39 -8.44
N LEU A 144 -7.60 -7.61 -7.26
CA LEU A 144 -7.13 -7.05 -6.01
C LEU A 144 -6.28 -8.10 -5.29
N VAL A 145 -5.05 -7.77 -4.96
CA VAL A 145 -4.17 -8.61 -4.15
C VAL A 145 -3.83 -7.88 -2.87
N LEU A 146 -4.11 -8.52 -1.75
CA LEU A 146 -3.79 -8.02 -0.42
C LEU A 146 -2.62 -8.81 0.13
N GLN A 147 -1.52 -8.15 0.47
CA GLN A 147 -0.36 -8.74 1.10
C GLN A 147 -0.36 -8.39 2.59
N LEU A 148 -0.49 -9.40 3.45
CA LEU A 148 -0.16 -9.28 4.86
C LEU A 148 1.33 -9.57 5.04
N VAL A 149 2.07 -8.62 5.62
CA VAL A 149 3.49 -8.78 5.94
C VAL A 149 3.61 -9.05 7.44
N LEU A 150 4.16 -10.20 7.80
CA LEU A 150 4.34 -10.66 9.17
C LEU A 150 5.82 -10.62 9.55
N ALA A 151 6.13 -10.56 10.84
CA ALA A 151 7.49 -10.84 11.31
C ALA A 151 7.89 -12.30 10.96
N ALA A 152 9.17 -12.54 10.68
CA ALA A 152 9.66 -13.83 10.19
C ALA A 152 9.26 -15.04 11.04
N ASP A 153 9.23 -14.88 12.37
CA ASP A 153 8.94 -15.97 13.31
C ASP A 153 7.42 -16.23 13.51
N ASP A 154 6.56 -15.37 12.95
CA ASP A 154 5.11 -15.45 13.09
C ASP A 154 4.47 -16.34 12.03
N ALA A 155 4.29 -17.62 12.35
CA ALA A 155 3.60 -18.57 11.49
C ALA A 155 2.22 -18.95 12.06
N PRO A 156 1.18 -18.10 11.95
CA PRO A 156 -0.16 -18.48 12.39
C PRO A 156 -0.72 -19.60 11.51
N ALA A 157 -1.37 -20.57 12.18
CA ALA A 157 -2.05 -21.69 11.54
C ALA A 157 -3.25 -21.24 10.70
N ALA A 158 -3.96 -20.20 11.16
CA ALA A 158 -5.06 -19.57 10.43
C ALA A 158 -4.95 -18.05 10.56
N LEU A 159 -5.06 -17.37 9.42
CA LEU A 159 -5.05 -15.91 9.32
C LEU A 159 -6.12 -15.45 8.31
N PRO A 160 -7.41 -15.62 8.63
CA PRO A 160 -8.46 -15.22 7.70
C PRO A 160 -8.44 -13.70 7.47
N VAL A 161 -8.69 -13.32 6.22
CA VAL A 161 -8.78 -11.92 5.79
C VAL A 161 -10.07 -11.69 5.03
N SER A 162 -10.82 -10.65 5.37
CA SER A 162 -11.92 -10.16 4.54
C SER A 162 -11.62 -8.76 3.99
N PHE A 163 -12.26 -8.45 2.86
CA PHE A 163 -12.18 -7.14 2.24
C PHE A 163 -13.61 -6.63 1.96
N ASN A 164 -13.94 -5.43 2.43
CA ASN A 164 -15.26 -4.81 2.28
C ASN A 164 -16.44 -5.75 2.58
N ALA A 165 -16.43 -6.36 3.78
CA ALA A 165 -17.46 -7.30 4.25
C ALA A 165 -17.65 -8.56 3.39
N SER A 166 -16.67 -8.91 2.54
CA SER A 166 -16.65 -10.21 1.88
C SER A 166 -16.53 -11.36 2.90
N TRP A 167 -16.87 -12.57 2.49
CA TRP A 167 -16.50 -13.76 3.26
C TRP A 167 -14.97 -13.80 3.49
N PRO A 168 -14.50 -14.17 4.71
CA PRO A 168 -13.08 -14.28 4.98
C PRO A 168 -12.41 -15.35 4.12
N ARG A 169 -11.19 -15.05 3.68
CA ARG A 169 -10.34 -15.96 2.90
C ARG A 169 -9.18 -16.45 3.75
N LEU A 170 -8.98 -17.76 3.77
CA LEU A 170 -7.81 -18.41 4.37
C LEU A 170 -6.72 -18.74 3.34
N ALA A 171 -7.14 -19.01 2.10
CA ALA A 171 -6.24 -19.36 1.01
C ALA A 171 -5.35 -18.16 0.66
N HIS A 172 -4.04 -18.38 0.68
CA HIS A 172 -3.03 -17.37 0.36
C HIS A 172 -1.86 -18.01 -0.38
N THR A 173 -1.03 -17.16 -0.99
CA THR A 173 0.27 -17.55 -1.55
C THR A 173 1.37 -16.92 -0.71
N PRO A 174 2.32 -17.69 -0.16
CA PRO A 174 3.51 -17.12 0.46
C PRO A 174 4.31 -16.31 -0.57
N SER A 175 4.86 -15.17 -0.15
CA SER A 175 5.68 -14.31 -1.00
C SER A 175 6.77 -13.64 -0.18
N ASP A 176 7.97 -13.57 -0.75
CA ASP A 176 9.05 -12.70 -0.31
C ASP A 176 9.18 -11.45 -1.19
N ARG A 177 8.33 -11.31 -2.22
CA ARG A 177 8.34 -10.20 -3.17
C ARG A 177 7.35 -9.11 -2.77
N LEU A 178 7.72 -7.86 -3.06
CA LEU A 178 6.79 -6.75 -3.02
C LEU A 178 5.72 -6.92 -4.12
N LEU A 179 4.53 -6.40 -3.87
CA LEU A 179 3.43 -6.43 -4.85
C LEU A 179 3.78 -5.71 -6.16
N PHE A 180 4.55 -4.62 -6.04
CA PHE A 180 5.22 -3.91 -7.13
C PHE A 180 6.63 -3.50 -6.68
N PRO A 181 7.59 -3.39 -7.61
CA PRO A 181 8.91 -2.84 -7.30
C PRO A 181 8.83 -1.35 -6.97
N CYS A 182 9.81 -0.88 -6.19
CA CYS A 182 10.06 0.53 -5.93
C CYS A 182 11.51 0.83 -6.33
N GLY A 183 11.72 1.27 -7.57
CA GLY A 183 13.05 1.24 -8.20
C GLY A 183 13.67 -0.18 -8.13
N PRO A 184 14.88 -0.35 -7.57
CA PRO A 184 15.54 -1.66 -7.47
C PRO A 184 14.98 -2.53 -6.32
N LEU A 185 14.19 -1.95 -5.42
CA LEU A 185 13.63 -2.64 -4.26
C LEU A 185 12.49 -3.54 -4.73
N THR A 186 12.65 -4.84 -4.52
CA THR A 186 11.77 -5.87 -5.10
C THR A 186 11.31 -6.92 -4.09
N HIS A 187 11.97 -7.00 -2.93
CA HIS A 187 11.74 -8.04 -1.93
C HIS A 187 11.52 -7.47 -0.54
N LEU A 188 10.83 -8.24 0.29
CA LEU A 188 10.83 -8.11 1.74
C LEU A 188 12.23 -8.46 2.29
N THR A 189 12.55 -7.95 3.48
CA THR A 189 13.77 -8.38 4.18
C THR A 189 13.57 -9.74 4.84
N PRO A 190 14.65 -10.47 5.19
CA PRO A 190 14.54 -11.75 5.91
C PRO A 190 13.86 -11.66 7.29
N ALA A 191 13.69 -10.44 7.83
CA ALA A 191 12.94 -10.20 9.06
C ALA A 191 11.42 -10.31 8.87
N HIS A 192 10.95 -10.47 7.62
CA HIS A 192 9.54 -10.48 7.27
C HIS A 192 9.21 -11.57 6.26
N HIS A 193 7.93 -11.96 6.21
CA HIS A 193 7.38 -12.76 5.12
C HIS A 193 5.97 -12.27 4.76
N GLY A 194 5.64 -12.37 3.48
CA GLY A 194 4.35 -11.95 2.93
C GLY A 194 3.39 -13.10 2.72
N ARG A 195 2.09 -12.82 2.86
CA ARG A 195 0.98 -13.70 2.47
C ARG A 195 0.03 -12.94 1.56
N ASP A 196 -0.07 -13.38 0.31
CA ASP A 196 -0.89 -12.75 -0.72
C ASP A 196 -2.28 -13.41 -0.78
N TYR A 197 -3.32 -12.61 -0.54
CA TYR A 197 -4.73 -12.98 -0.64
C TYR A 197 -5.35 -12.30 -1.85
N ARG A 198 -6.04 -13.08 -2.69
CA ARG A 198 -6.63 -12.58 -3.94
C ARG A 198 -8.14 -12.37 -3.80
N PHE A 199 -8.60 -11.22 -4.30
CA PHE A 199 -9.99 -10.79 -4.29
C PHE A 199 -10.39 -10.23 -5.67
N PRO A 200 -11.68 -10.31 -6.05
CA PRO A 200 -12.17 -9.61 -7.23
C PRO A 200 -12.01 -8.10 -7.08
N VAL A 201 -11.55 -7.43 -8.15
CA VAL A 201 -11.38 -5.97 -8.15
C VAL A 201 -12.71 -5.22 -7.98
N SER A 202 -13.84 -5.86 -8.34
CA SER A 202 -15.20 -5.34 -8.16
C SER A 202 -15.59 -5.08 -6.70
N LEU A 203 -14.83 -5.62 -5.74
CA LEU A 203 -15.04 -5.31 -4.32
C LEU A 203 -14.48 -3.94 -3.94
N VAL A 204 -13.57 -3.36 -4.72
CA VAL A 204 -13.00 -2.03 -4.44
C VAL A 204 -14.04 -0.97 -4.73
N ARG A 205 -14.26 -0.06 -3.76
CA ARG A 205 -15.20 1.06 -3.87
C ARG A 205 -14.49 2.40 -3.75
N ASP A 206 -15.13 3.47 -4.20
CA ASP A 206 -14.64 4.82 -3.93
C ASP A 206 -14.68 5.15 -2.44
N GLY A 207 -13.63 5.82 -1.98
CA GLY A 207 -13.49 6.24 -0.59
C GLY A 207 -12.93 5.12 0.28
N TRP A 208 -13.43 5.02 1.51
CA TRP A 208 -12.86 4.12 2.51
C TRP A 208 -13.18 2.64 2.24
N ASN A 209 -12.12 1.86 2.04
CA ASN A 209 -12.16 0.41 1.93
C ASN A 209 -11.63 -0.21 3.22
N GLU A 210 -12.15 -1.38 3.59
CA GLU A 210 -11.84 -2.05 4.85
C GLU A 210 -11.22 -3.42 4.61
N VAL A 211 -10.10 -3.66 5.28
CA VAL A 211 -9.45 -4.95 5.44
C VAL A 211 -9.72 -5.41 6.86
N VAL A 212 -10.26 -6.61 7.06
CA VAL A 212 -10.34 -7.21 8.40
C VAL A 212 -9.38 -8.38 8.47
N VAL A 213 -8.50 -8.36 9.46
CA VAL A 213 -7.57 -9.45 9.75
C VAL A 213 -7.97 -10.10 11.07
N GLU A 214 -8.06 -11.41 11.08
CA GLU A 214 -8.31 -12.21 12.28
C GLU A 214 -7.11 -13.10 12.57
N ASN A 215 -6.65 -13.12 13.82
CA ASN A 215 -5.67 -14.10 14.27
C ASN A 215 -6.38 -15.37 14.74
N GLY A 216 -6.60 -16.31 13.82
CA GLY A 216 -7.16 -17.64 14.12
C GLY A 216 -6.15 -18.62 14.75
N GLY A 217 -4.95 -18.17 15.10
CA GLY A 217 -3.91 -18.95 15.75
C GLY A 217 -4.03 -18.97 17.28
N ASN A 218 -3.11 -19.67 17.93
CA ASN A 218 -3.01 -19.78 19.39
C ASN A 218 -1.89 -18.93 20.01
N ARG A 219 -1.16 -18.15 19.19
CA ARG A 219 -0.09 -17.24 19.62
C ARG A 219 -0.36 -15.84 19.06
N PRO A 220 0.07 -14.77 19.74
CA PRO A 220 0.09 -13.44 19.15
C PRO A 220 0.90 -13.44 17.85
N ILE A 221 0.52 -12.56 16.93
CA ILE A 221 1.28 -12.31 15.70
C ILE A 221 1.58 -10.83 15.57
N THR A 222 2.67 -10.49 14.89
CA THR A 222 3.07 -9.14 14.56
C THR A 222 2.78 -8.87 13.09
N LEU A 223 1.75 -8.09 12.82
CA LEU A 223 1.50 -7.51 11.50
C LEU A 223 2.45 -6.33 11.31
N ALA A 224 3.47 -6.52 10.47
CA ALA A 224 4.46 -5.50 10.17
C ALA A 224 3.94 -4.46 9.16
N SER A 225 3.21 -4.92 8.14
CA SER A 225 2.60 -4.07 7.10
C SER A 225 1.36 -4.76 6.50
N ILE A 226 0.49 -3.96 5.90
CA ILE A 226 -0.62 -4.40 5.06
C ILE A 226 -0.54 -3.59 3.78
N GLU A 227 -0.52 -4.27 2.64
CA GLU A 227 -0.38 -3.66 1.33
C GLU A 227 -1.41 -4.24 0.38
N LEU A 228 -1.88 -3.43 -0.58
CA LEU A 228 -2.86 -3.84 -1.56
C LEU A 228 -2.43 -3.42 -2.96
N ALA A 229 -2.62 -4.30 -3.92
CA ALA A 229 -2.35 -4.06 -5.32
C ALA A 229 -3.62 -4.23 -6.13
N VAL A 230 -3.92 -3.22 -6.95
CA VAL A 230 -4.73 -3.40 -8.15
C VAL A 230 -3.75 -3.69 -9.27
N ARG A 231 -3.82 -4.89 -9.85
CA ARG A 231 -2.89 -5.31 -10.91
C ARG A 231 -3.58 -6.16 -11.95
N LEU A 232 -2.97 -6.27 -13.13
CA LEU A 232 -3.41 -7.18 -14.18
C LEU A 232 -3.39 -8.63 -13.66
N LEU A 233 -4.44 -9.36 -13.98
CA LEU A 233 -4.48 -10.81 -13.83
C LEU A 233 -3.32 -11.41 -14.64
N PRO A 234 -2.61 -12.41 -14.09
CA PRO A 234 -1.62 -13.15 -14.86
C PRO A 234 -2.29 -13.70 -16.12
N THR A 235 -1.73 -13.42 -17.30
CA THR A 235 -2.17 -14.08 -18.53
C THR A 235 -1.92 -15.58 -18.34
N THR A 236 -2.98 -16.38 -18.25
CA THR A 236 -2.86 -17.82 -18.41
C THR A 236 -2.42 -18.08 -19.84
N SER A 237 -1.12 -18.36 -20.02
CA SER A 237 -0.63 -18.96 -21.25
C SER A 237 -1.36 -20.29 -21.41
N VAL A 238 -2.25 -20.38 -22.42
CA VAL A 238 -2.87 -21.63 -22.87
C VAL A 238 -1.85 -22.42 -23.66
#